data_AF-A0A0R2PHG0-F1
#
_entry.id   AF-A0A0R2PHG0-F1
#
_cell.length_a   1.000
_cell.length_b   1.000
_cell.length_c   1.000
_cell.angle_alpha   90.00
_cell.angle_beta   90.00
_cell.angle_gamma   90.00
#
_symmetry.space_group_name_H-M   'P 1'
#
loop_
_entity.id
_entity.type
_entity.pdbx_description
1 polymer ?
#
loop_
_entity_poly.entity_id
_entity_poly.type
_entity_poly.pdbx_seq_one_letter_code
_entity_poly.pdbx_strand_id
1 'polypeptide(L)'
;MREVNSVYRTAVTLRTALIGKQTLAFDALGCDGIRPAVGHTIEEVRTFGKNIEIVWDDGVVLHSTFRLTGSWHLYRRGERWSKPRDRAQVVIAVSDWIAVCFGAISLETFRDFDPRRHPILGKLGPNISHHDVDIEECVDRMMHYEDREATVSDVLLDQRVVSGIGNVFRCEILWACEIHPWACASELKRAECRELLLLAQESLIAQIPNEMAVYGRQGKSCHRCGDLIRVAHHGEASRVLYWCPGCQIGHQPLVSPNITPLSIDRTPVFGDTHPASHVLMNELATMRGDGQDSFN
;
A
#
# COMPACT_ATOMS: atom_id res chain seq x y z
N MET A 1 25.93 -3.17 -18.79
CA MET A 1 24.71 -2.71 -19.49
C MET A 1 23.63 -3.80 -19.68
N ARG A 2 23.95 -5.11 -19.70
CA ARG A 2 22.94 -6.19 -19.83
C ARG A 2 22.16 -6.54 -18.55
N GLU A 3 22.78 -6.43 -17.36
CA GLU A 3 22.14 -6.82 -16.09
C GLU A 3 21.13 -5.82 -15.52
N VAL A 4 21.34 -4.51 -15.71
CA VAL A 4 20.41 -3.47 -15.20
C VAL A 4 19.02 -3.60 -15.84
N ASN A 5 18.97 -4.05 -17.10
CA ASN A 5 17.72 -4.32 -17.80
C ASN A 5 16.95 -5.53 -17.24
N SER A 6 17.60 -6.53 -16.61
CA SER A 6 16.90 -7.69 -16.06
C SER A 6 16.25 -7.39 -14.71
N VAL A 7 16.93 -6.63 -13.85
CA VAL A 7 16.41 -6.19 -12.54
C VAL A 7 15.20 -5.28 -12.74
N TYR A 8 15.30 -4.30 -13.65
CA TYR A 8 14.20 -3.41 -13.96
C TYR A 8 12.98 -4.17 -14.51
N ARG A 9 13.17 -5.10 -15.45
CA ARG A 9 12.07 -5.94 -15.97
C ARG A 9 11.42 -6.77 -14.88
N THR A 10 12.23 -7.37 -14.01
CA THR A 10 11.75 -8.16 -12.88
C THR A 10 10.90 -7.29 -11.94
N ALA A 11 11.37 -6.09 -11.61
CA ALA A 11 10.62 -5.13 -10.79
C ALA A 11 9.29 -4.75 -11.47
N VAL A 12 9.26 -4.49 -12.77
CA VAL A 12 8.00 -4.21 -13.50
C VAL A 12 7.02 -5.38 -13.42
N THR A 13 7.49 -6.63 -13.55
CA THR A 13 6.61 -7.80 -13.41
C THR A 13 6.10 -7.95 -11.98
N LEU A 14 6.96 -7.74 -10.98
CA LEU A 14 6.57 -7.75 -9.56
C LEU A 14 5.53 -6.65 -9.26
N ARG A 15 5.73 -5.42 -9.76
CA ARG A 15 4.76 -4.32 -9.61
C ARG A 15 3.37 -4.74 -10.10
N THR A 16 3.33 -5.34 -11.28
CA THR A 16 2.07 -5.78 -11.91
C THR A 16 1.36 -6.87 -11.10
N ALA A 17 2.12 -7.76 -10.45
CA ALA A 17 1.56 -8.89 -9.71
C ALA A 17 1.24 -8.58 -8.24
N LEU A 18 1.98 -7.67 -7.61
CA LEU A 18 2.00 -7.49 -6.16
C LEU A 18 1.40 -6.17 -5.67
N ILE A 19 1.56 -5.06 -6.40
CA ILE A 19 1.12 -3.75 -5.90
C ILE A 19 -0.40 -3.74 -5.69
N GLY A 20 -0.82 -3.23 -4.54
CA GLY A 20 -2.22 -3.16 -4.13
C GLY A 20 -2.79 -4.50 -3.66
N LYS A 21 -1.97 -5.56 -3.57
CA LYS A 21 -2.39 -6.88 -3.08
C LYS A 21 -1.99 -7.08 -1.63
N GLN A 22 -2.90 -7.69 -0.87
CA GLN A 22 -2.65 -8.10 0.50
C GLN A 22 -1.78 -9.36 0.56
N THR A 23 -0.87 -9.36 1.52
CA THR A 23 -0.01 -10.50 1.81
C THR A 23 -0.81 -11.57 2.54
N LEU A 24 -0.91 -12.75 1.93
CA LEU A 24 -1.58 -13.92 2.50
C LEU A 24 -0.62 -14.82 3.25
N ALA A 25 0.64 -14.87 2.81
CA ALA A 25 1.71 -15.58 3.49
C ALA A 25 3.05 -14.95 3.16
N PHE A 26 3.94 -14.94 4.16
CA PHE A 26 5.33 -14.54 4.03
C PHE A 26 6.22 -15.60 4.68
N ASP A 27 7.02 -16.28 3.85
CA ASP A 27 8.08 -17.16 4.33
C ASP A 27 9.45 -16.63 3.90
N ALA A 28 10.43 -16.73 4.80
CA ALA A 28 11.79 -16.32 4.52
C ALA A 28 12.77 -17.16 5.34
N LEU A 29 13.73 -17.76 4.63
CA LEU A 29 14.84 -18.52 5.19
C LEU A 29 16.08 -17.62 5.27
N GLY A 30 16.56 -17.37 6.49
CA GLY A 30 17.76 -16.55 6.72
C GLY A 30 17.58 -15.08 6.35
N CYS A 31 16.37 -14.54 6.52
CA CYS A 31 16.12 -13.10 6.43
C CYS A 31 16.14 -12.50 7.83
N ASP A 32 17.04 -11.54 8.03
CA ASP A 32 17.16 -10.82 9.29
C ASP A 32 16.12 -9.68 9.35
N GLY A 33 15.54 -9.47 10.53
CA GLY A 33 14.66 -8.34 10.82
C GLY A 33 13.17 -8.67 10.98
N ILE A 34 12.33 -7.72 10.58
CA ILE A 34 10.89 -7.71 10.84
C ILE A 34 10.15 -8.49 9.74
N ARG A 35 9.41 -9.53 10.13
CA ARG A 35 8.56 -10.25 9.18
C ARG A 35 7.31 -9.41 8.84
N PRO A 36 7.04 -9.13 7.55
CA PRO A 36 5.79 -8.50 7.14
C PRO A 36 4.59 -9.33 7.63
N ALA A 37 3.62 -8.68 8.26
CA ALA A 37 2.42 -9.37 8.75
C ALA A 37 1.44 -9.66 7.60
N VAL A 38 0.66 -10.73 7.78
CA VAL A 38 -0.46 -11.07 6.88
C VAL A 38 -1.50 -9.95 6.92
N GLY A 39 -2.15 -9.69 5.78
CA GLY A 39 -3.15 -8.62 5.62
C GLY A 39 -2.56 -7.29 5.16
N HIS A 40 -1.27 -7.02 5.37
CA HIS A 40 -0.63 -5.81 4.87
C HIS A 40 -0.53 -5.80 3.34
N THR A 41 -0.74 -4.62 2.77
CA THR A 41 -0.75 -4.42 1.33
C THR A 41 0.64 -4.04 0.85
N ILE A 42 1.09 -4.64 -0.25
CA ILE A 42 2.33 -4.22 -0.91
C ILE A 42 2.03 -2.92 -1.65
N GLU A 43 2.63 -1.81 -1.21
CA GLU A 43 2.39 -0.48 -1.77
C GLU A 43 3.36 -0.13 -2.89
N GLU A 44 4.58 -0.66 -2.82
CA GLU A 44 5.64 -0.27 -3.75
C GLU A 44 6.62 -1.40 -4.02
N VAL A 45 7.21 -1.37 -5.22
CA VAL A 45 8.40 -2.15 -5.56
C VAL A 45 9.43 -1.19 -6.13
N ARG A 46 10.54 -1.00 -5.42
CA ARG A 46 11.63 -0.07 -5.80
C ARG A 46 12.79 -0.84 -6.39
N THR A 47 13.58 -0.14 -7.18
CA THR A 47 14.87 -0.64 -7.69
C THR A 47 15.97 0.29 -7.21
N PHE A 48 16.95 -0.25 -6.49
CA PHE A 48 18.13 0.50 -6.04
C PHE A 48 19.37 -0.13 -6.65
N GLY A 49 19.82 0.39 -7.79
CA GLY A 49 20.91 -0.22 -8.57
C GLY A 49 20.56 -1.63 -9.06
N LYS A 50 21.18 -2.66 -8.45
CA LYS A 50 20.91 -4.09 -8.76
C LYS A 50 19.96 -4.76 -7.75
N ASN A 51 19.45 -3.99 -6.79
CA ASN A 51 18.65 -4.48 -5.69
C ASN A 51 17.18 -4.19 -5.95
N ILE A 52 16.32 -5.06 -5.41
CA ILE A 52 14.88 -4.89 -5.44
C ILE A 52 14.40 -4.74 -4.01
N GLU A 53 13.59 -3.74 -3.77
CA GLU A 53 12.88 -3.55 -2.51
C GLU A 53 11.39 -3.76 -2.73
N ILE A 54 10.75 -4.46 -1.80
CA ILE A 54 9.30 -4.59 -1.73
C ILE A 54 8.86 -3.89 -0.45
N VAL A 55 7.93 -2.94 -0.56
CA VAL A 55 7.50 -2.07 0.53
C VAL A 55 6.04 -2.34 0.84
N TRP A 56 5.75 -2.57 2.11
CA TRP A 56 4.40 -2.74 2.63
C TRP A 56 3.84 -1.42 3.15
N ASP A 57 2.51 -1.33 3.17
CA ASP A 57 1.75 -0.15 3.57
C ASP A 57 1.93 0.26 5.04
N ASP A 58 2.45 -0.64 5.88
CA ASP A 58 2.86 -0.35 7.24
C ASP A 58 4.32 0.14 7.34
N GLY A 59 5.03 0.28 6.22
CA GLY A 59 6.41 0.77 6.14
C GLY A 59 7.49 -0.28 6.38
N VAL A 60 7.16 -1.58 6.43
CA VAL A 60 8.18 -2.64 6.32
C VAL A 60 8.74 -2.67 4.90
N VAL A 61 10.04 -2.82 4.78
CA VAL A 61 10.77 -2.94 3.52
C VAL A 61 11.53 -4.26 3.53
N LEU A 62 11.34 -5.10 2.50
CA LEU A 62 12.22 -6.22 2.19
C LEU A 62 13.23 -5.77 1.16
N HIS A 63 14.50 -5.75 1.52
CA HIS A 63 15.60 -5.46 0.63
C HIS A 63 16.29 -6.74 0.16
N SER A 64 16.34 -6.93 -1.16
CA SER A 64 16.99 -8.08 -1.79
C SER A 64 18.18 -7.66 -2.63
N THR A 65 19.37 -8.12 -2.25
CA THR A 65 20.62 -7.88 -3.00
C THR A 65 20.98 -9.08 -3.85
N PHE A 66 21.21 -8.83 -5.14
CA PHE A 66 21.54 -9.88 -6.11
C PHE A 66 22.95 -9.72 -6.68
N ARG A 67 23.58 -10.86 -7.00
CA ARG A 67 24.77 -10.92 -7.87
C ARG A 67 24.40 -11.45 -9.26
N LEU A 68 24.98 -12.57 -9.68
CA LEU A 68 24.92 -13.07 -11.05
C LEU A 68 23.76 -14.03 -11.31
N THR A 69 23.28 -14.75 -10.29
CA THR A 69 22.35 -15.88 -10.45
C THR A 69 21.03 -15.74 -9.68
N GLY A 70 20.89 -14.66 -8.91
CA GLY A 70 19.71 -14.42 -8.10
C GLY A 70 18.58 -13.77 -8.91
N SER A 71 17.35 -14.13 -8.58
CA SER A 71 16.17 -13.66 -9.30
C SER A 71 14.90 -13.80 -8.48
N TRP A 72 13.96 -12.88 -8.71
CA TRP A 72 12.57 -13.07 -8.35
C TRP A 72 11.82 -13.79 -9.47
N HIS A 73 10.95 -14.71 -9.08
CA HIS A 73 10.08 -15.46 -9.96
C HIS A 73 8.63 -15.22 -9.52
N LEU A 74 7.70 -15.22 -10.48
CA LEU A 74 6.27 -15.15 -10.22
C LEU A 74 5.60 -16.42 -10.73
N TYR A 75 4.69 -16.94 -9.92
CA TYR A 75 3.88 -18.10 -10.24
C TYR A 75 2.42 -17.81 -9.91
N ARG A 76 1.48 -18.37 -10.66
CA ARG A 76 0.08 -18.42 -10.25
C ARG A 76 -0.09 -19.37 -9.07
N ARG A 77 -1.12 -19.16 -8.26
CA ARG A 77 -1.43 -20.10 -7.17
C ARG A 77 -1.71 -21.49 -7.74
N GLY A 78 -1.07 -22.50 -7.16
CA GLY A 78 -1.14 -23.89 -7.63
C GLY A 78 -0.23 -24.22 -8.82
N GLU A 79 0.42 -23.23 -9.43
CA GLU A 79 1.38 -23.46 -10.52
C GLU A 79 2.63 -24.18 -10.00
N ARG A 80 3.15 -25.11 -10.80
CA ARG A 80 4.40 -25.82 -10.49
C ARG A 80 5.58 -24.89 -10.68
N TRP A 81 6.42 -24.79 -9.66
CA TRP A 81 7.61 -23.93 -9.73
C TRP A 81 8.67 -24.53 -10.65
N SER A 82 9.33 -23.66 -11.40
CA SER A 82 10.45 -24.03 -12.27
C SER A 82 11.74 -24.38 -11.50
N LYS A 83 11.86 -23.95 -10.25
CA LYS A 83 12.96 -24.30 -9.34
C LYS A 83 12.44 -25.07 -8.11
N PRO A 84 13.27 -25.94 -7.50
CA PRO A 84 12.93 -26.64 -6.26
C PRO A 84 12.56 -25.68 -5.11
N ARG A 85 11.60 -26.09 -4.27
CA ARG A 85 11.08 -25.27 -3.16
C ARG A 85 12.10 -25.02 -2.05
N ASP A 86 12.98 -25.99 -1.79
CA ASP A 86 14.06 -25.90 -0.80
C ASP A 86 15.12 -24.84 -1.14
N ARG A 87 15.17 -24.36 -2.38
CA ARG A 87 16.02 -23.25 -2.81
C ARG A 87 15.37 -21.87 -2.64
N ALA A 88 14.08 -21.82 -2.31
CA ALA A 88 13.40 -20.55 -2.10
C ALA A 88 13.91 -19.90 -0.83
N GLN A 89 14.39 -18.66 -0.94
CA GLN A 89 14.83 -17.89 0.23
C GLN A 89 13.74 -16.98 0.76
N VAL A 90 12.86 -16.47 -0.12
CA VAL A 90 11.65 -15.74 0.27
C VAL A 90 10.49 -16.22 -0.58
N VAL A 91 9.31 -16.36 0.04
CA VAL A 91 8.03 -16.66 -0.61
C VAL A 91 7.00 -15.65 -0.11
N ILE A 92 6.45 -14.87 -1.03
CA ILE A 92 5.34 -13.94 -0.76
C ILE A 92 4.13 -14.44 -1.54
N ALA A 93 3.08 -14.83 -0.82
CA ALA A 93 1.81 -15.21 -1.44
C ALA A 93 0.81 -14.06 -1.32
N VAL A 94 0.15 -13.75 -2.43
CA VAL A 94 -0.98 -12.81 -2.51
C VAL A 94 -2.18 -13.49 -3.17
N SER A 95 -3.27 -12.76 -3.41
CA SER A 95 -4.53 -13.28 -3.98
C SER A 95 -4.32 -14.26 -5.15
N ASP A 96 -3.61 -13.81 -6.19
CA ASP A 96 -3.51 -14.50 -7.49
C ASP A 96 -2.10 -14.98 -7.83
N TRP A 97 -1.10 -14.57 -7.04
CA TRP A 97 0.31 -14.72 -7.34
C TRP A 97 1.11 -15.21 -6.13
N ILE A 98 2.22 -15.89 -6.44
CA ILE A 98 3.26 -16.26 -5.49
C ILE A 98 4.58 -15.71 -6.07
N ALA A 99 5.18 -14.76 -5.38
CA ALA A 99 6.52 -14.26 -5.68
C ALA A 99 7.55 -15.05 -4.88
N VAL A 100 8.59 -15.55 -5.56
CA VAL A 100 9.63 -16.38 -4.94
C VAL A 100 11.00 -15.83 -5.27
N CYS A 101 11.79 -15.56 -4.23
CA CYS A 101 13.18 -15.12 -4.35
C CYS A 101 14.13 -16.32 -4.29
N PHE A 102 15.04 -16.39 -5.26
CA PHE A 102 16.10 -17.39 -5.33
C PHE A 102 17.47 -16.72 -5.50
N GLY A 103 18.50 -17.26 -4.85
CA GLY A 103 19.90 -16.85 -5.06
C GLY A 103 20.25 -15.41 -4.68
N ALA A 104 19.51 -14.79 -3.76
CA ALA A 104 19.90 -13.53 -3.14
C ALA A 104 21.12 -13.72 -2.24
N ILE A 105 22.06 -12.76 -2.28
CA ILE A 105 23.25 -12.80 -1.43
C ILE A 105 22.98 -12.27 -0.03
N SER A 106 22.03 -11.34 0.10
CA SER A 106 21.52 -10.84 1.35
C SER A 106 20.03 -10.53 1.21
N LEU A 107 19.32 -10.75 2.31
CA LEU A 107 17.90 -10.52 2.46
C LEU A 107 17.69 -9.89 3.84
N GLU A 108 17.31 -8.63 3.83
CA GLU A 108 17.13 -7.86 5.06
C GLU A 108 15.74 -7.26 5.05
N THR A 109 15.10 -7.26 6.22
CA THR A 109 13.84 -6.57 6.44
C THR A 109 14.03 -5.48 7.48
N PHE A 110 13.66 -4.27 7.12
CA PHE A 110 13.73 -3.12 8.02
C PHE A 110 12.47 -2.28 7.89
N ARG A 111 12.36 -1.23 8.70
CA ARG A 111 11.34 -0.20 8.51
C ARG A 111 12.00 1.04 7.95
N ASP A 112 11.37 1.66 6.96
CA ASP A 112 11.76 3.02 6.58
C ASP A 112 11.71 3.90 7.84
N PHE A 113 12.74 4.73 8.02
CA PHE A 113 12.86 5.56 9.21
C PHE A 113 11.67 6.53 9.28
N ASP A 114 10.84 6.37 10.30
CA ASP A 114 9.77 7.29 10.66
C ASP A 114 10.08 7.82 12.07
N PRO A 115 10.40 9.12 12.20
CA PRO A 115 10.78 9.70 13.49
C PRO A 115 9.69 9.53 14.54
N ARG A 116 8.40 9.41 14.15
CA ARG A 116 7.25 9.22 15.06
C ARG A 116 7.09 7.77 15.56
N ARG A 117 7.86 6.83 15.00
CA ARG A 117 7.81 5.39 15.34
C ARG A 117 9.04 4.90 16.10
N HIS A 118 9.94 5.80 16.51
CA HIS A 118 11.13 5.43 17.26
C HIS A 118 10.73 4.78 18.62
N PRO A 119 11.33 3.65 19.05
CA PRO A 119 10.97 2.97 20.30
C PRO A 119 11.03 3.84 21.57
N ILE A 120 11.81 4.92 21.53
CA ILE A 120 11.88 5.93 22.62
C ILE A 120 10.54 6.67 22.80
N LEU A 121 9.71 6.76 21.75
CA LEU A 121 8.45 7.50 21.75
C LEU A 121 7.26 6.74 22.36
N GLY A 122 7.45 5.51 22.84
CA GLY A 122 6.44 4.76 23.56
C GLY A 122 6.27 3.32 23.08
N LYS A 123 5.37 2.59 23.76
CA LYS A 123 4.98 1.23 23.39
C LYS A 123 4.00 1.26 22.22
N LEU A 124 3.99 0.19 21.42
CA LEU A 124 2.97 -0.04 20.41
C LEU A 124 1.58 -0.08 21.05
N GLY A 125 0.58 0.43 20.33
CA GLY A 125 -0.83 0.30 20.67
C GLY A 125 -1.37 -1.10 20.31
N PRO A 126 -2.63 -1.39 20.68
CA PRO A 126 -3.26 -2.68 20.40
C PRO A 126 -3.22 -3.02 18.90
N ASN A 127 -3.04 -4.32 18.58
CA ASN A 127 -3.02 -4.79 17.20
C ASN A 127 -4.44 -5.05 16.70
N ILE A 128 -4.92 -4.23 15.77
CA ILE A 128 -6.29 -4.27 15.29
C ILE A 128 -6.63 -5.51 14.46
N SER A 129 -5.62 -6.25 13.99
CA SER A 129 -5.85 -7.52 13.28
C SER A 129 -6.23 -8.67 14.22
N HIS A 130 -6.07 -8.50 15.54
CA HIS A 130 -6.47 -9.50 16.53
C HIS A 130 -7.97 -9.42 16.80
N HIS A 131 -8.65 -10.58 16.86
CA HIS A 131 -10.09 -10.66 17.08
C HIS A 131 -10.55 -10.15 18.45
N ASP A 132 -9.66 -10.22 19.44
CA ASP A 132 -9.85 -9.90 20.86
C ASP A 132 -9.26 -8.54 21.22
N VAL A 133 -8.91 -7.72 20.21
CA VAL A 133 -8.41 -6.36 20.44
C VAL A 133 -9.45 -5.51 21.17
N ASP A 134 -8.99 -4.76 22.17
CA ASP A 134 -9.83 -3.75 22.83
C ASP A 134 -9.94 -2.51 21.93
N ILE A 135 -11.01 -2.46 21.14
CA ILE A 135 -11.29 -1.31 20.26
C ILE A 135 -11.51 -0.03 21.08
N GLU A 136 -12.07 -0.13 22.29
CA GLU A 136 -12.30 1.06 23.12
C GLU A 136 -10.99 1.65 23.63
N GLU A 137 -9.97 0.82 23.90
CA GLU A 137 -8.62 1.31 24.20
C GLU A 137 -8.02 2.10 23.02
N CYS A 138 -8.18 1.60 21.78
CA CYS A 138 -7.73 2.31 20.58
C CYS A 138 -8.49 3.63 20.39
N VAL A 139 -9.81 3.65 20.62
CA VAL A 139 -10.64 4.86 20.59
C VAL A 139 -10.15 5.86 21.64
N ASP A 140 -9.88 5.42 22.86
CA ASP A 140 -9.38 6.28 23.93
C ASP A 140 -8.04 6.91 23.57
N ARG A 141 -7.12 6.14 22.96
CA ARG A 141 -5.83 6.64 22.47
C ARG A 141 -6.00 7.68 21.35
N MET A 142 -6.93 7.47 20.41
CA MET A 142 -7.25 8.47 19.38
C MET A 142 -7.81 9.76 19.98
N MET A 143 -8.77 9.64 20.91
CA MET A 143 -9.44 10.81 21.52
C MET A 143 -8.50 11.66 22.37
N HIS A 144 -7.48 11.04 22.98
CA HIS A 144 -6.49 11.67 23.85
C HIS A 144 -5.12 11.82 23.18
N TYR A 145 -5.09 11.84 21.84
CA TYR A 145 -3.85 12.06 21.11
C TYR A 145 -3.20 13.40 21.49
N GLU A 146 -1.88 13.39 21.73
CA GLU A 146 -1.15 14.52 22.32
C GLU A 146 -1.15 15.75 21.41
N ASP A 147 -0.95 15.54 20.11
CA ASP A 147 -1.01 16.61 19.11
C ASP A 147 -2.46 16.84 18.67
N ARG A 148 -3.07 17.90 19.20
CA ARG A 148 -4.47 18.25 18.93
C ARG A 148 -4.72 18.74 17.50
N GLU A 149 -3.68 19.12 16.76
CA GLU A 149 -3.75 19.59 15.37
C GLU A 149 -3.44 18.46 14.37
N ALA A 150 -3.06 17.28 14.85
CA ALA A 150 -2.76 16.15 14.01
C ALA A 150 -3.99 15.75 13.17
N THR A 151 -3.75 15.46 11.89
CA THR A 151 -4.83 14.98 11.03
C THR A 151 -5.23 13.57 11.43
N VAL A 152 -6.50 13.20 11.20
CA VAL A 152 -6.97 11.81 11.37
C VAL A 152 -6.10 10.82 10.59
N SER A 153 -5.57 11.24 9.43
CA SER A 153 -4.67 10.40 8.64
C SER A 153 -3.34 10.12 9.35
N ASP A 154 -2.77 11.10 10.06
CA ASP A 154 -1.54 10.90 10.83
C ASP A 154 -1.79 9.96 12.02
N VAL A 155 -2.89 10.21 12.75
CA VAL A 155 -3.26 9.42 13.94
C VAL A 155 -3.51 7.95 13.58
N LEU A 156 -4.19 7.67 12.45
CA LEU A 156 -4.43 6.30 11.97
C LEU A 156 -3.15 5.55 11.58
N LEU A 157 -2.05 6.25 11.28
CA LEU A 157 -0.75 5.62 11.01
C LEU A 157 0.15 5.50 12.24
N ASP A 158 -0.19 6.15 13.35
CA ASP A 158 0.59 6.05 14.57
C ASP A 158 0.38 4.68 15.22
N GLN A 159 1.39 3.82 15.11
CA GLN A 159 1.35 2.46 15.64
C GLN A 159 1.31 2.41 17.18
N ARG A 160 1.46 3.56 17.87
CA ARG A 160 1.24 3.71 19.32
C ARG A 160 -0.24 3.91 19.66
N VAL A 161 -1.03 4.40 18.72
CA VAL A 161 -2.49 4.53 18.87
C VAL A 161 -3.15 3.19 18.56
N VAL A 162 -2.86 2.66 17.38
CA VAL A 162 -3.37 1.38 16.90
C VAL A 162 -2.36 0.78 15.93
N SER A 163 -1.94 -0.46 16.17
CA SER A 163 -1.03 -1.16 15.26
C SER A 163 -1.80 -1.99 14.25
N GLY A 164 -1.26 -2.11 13.04
CA GLY A 164 -1.84 -2.90 11.94
C GLY A 164 -2.56 -2.08 10.88
N ILE A 165 -2.89 -0.80 11.14
CA ILE A 165 -3.40 0.09 10.09
C ILE A 165 -2.22 0.60 9.24
N GLY A 166 -2.27 0.28 7.96
CA GLY A 166 -1.32 0.74 6.93
C GLY A 166 -1.87 1.87 6.07
N ASN A 167 -1.01 2.39 5.19
CA ASN A 167 -1.30 3.50 4.26
C ASN A 167 -2.53 3.24 3.38
N VAL A 168 -2.66 2.01 2.87
CA VAL A 168 -3.78 1.61 2.01
C VAL A 168 -5.08 1.62 2.79
N PHE A 169 -5.11 0.91 3.93
CA PHE A 169 -6.29 0.86 4.79
C PHE A 169 -6.73 2.24 5.25
N ARG A 170 -5.81 3.13 5.63
CA ARG A 170 -6.13 4.51 5.98
C ARG A 170 -6.94 5.21 4.87
N CYS A 171 -6.52 5.09 3.61
CA CYS A 171 -7.23 5.72 2.49
C CYS A 171 -8.65 5.15 2.35
N GLU A 172 -8.76 3.82 2.41
CA GLU A 172 -10.02 3.10 2.19
C GLU A 172 -11.03 3.34 3.31
N ILE A 173 -10.62 3.28 4.59
CA ILE A 173 -11.54 3.49 5.72
C ILE A 173 -12.00 4.94 5.83
N LEU A 174 -11.13 5.92 5.54
CA LEU A 174 -11.53 7.32 5.51
C LEU A 174 -12.51 7.61 4.38
N TRP A 175 -12.33 6.96 3.22
CA TRP A 175 -13.31 7.02 2.14
C TRP A 175 -14.64 6.39 2.54
N ALA A 176 -14.59 5.21 3.16
CA ALA A 176 -15.77 4.48 3.58
C ALA A 176 -16.63 5.30 4.57
N CYS A 177 -15.98 5.91 5.57
CA CYS A 177 -16.61 6.75 6.59
C CYS A 177 -16.84 8.21 6.15
N GLU A 178 -16.55 8.57 4.90
CA GLU A 178 -16.73 9.94 4.35
C GLU A 178 -15.95 11.04 5.09
N ILE A 179 -14.88 10.67 5.81
CA ILE A 179 -14.05 11.61 6.56
C ILE A 179 -12.97 12.18 5.65
N HIS A 180 -12.82 13.51 5.67
CA HIS A 180 -11.77 14.20 4.96
C HIS A 180 -10.40 13.81 5.54
N PRO A 181 -9.40 13.44 4.72
CA PRO A 181 -8.16 12.89 5.28
C PRO A 181 -7.31 13.90 6.06
N TRP A 182 -7.50 15.20 5.82
CA TRP A 182 -6.92 16.27 6.63
C TRP A 182 -7.81 16.75 7.77
N ALA A 183 -8.95 16.08 8.04
CA ALA A 183 -9.76 16.39 9.21
C ALA A 183 -8.90 16.35 10.48
N CYS A 184 -9.10 17.31 11.37
CA CYS A 184 -8.36 17.35 12.61
C CYS A 184 -8.85 16.20 13.51
N ALA A 185 -7.95 15.35 14.01
CA ALA A 185 -8.33 14.19 14.81
C ALA A 185 -9.10 14.61 16.08
N SER A 186 -8.85 15.81 16.60
CA SER A 186 -9.52 16.35 17.78
C SER A 186 -10.97 16.79 17.53
N GLU A 187 -11.40 16.95 16.26
CA GLU A 187 -12.76 17.29 15.87
C GLU A 187 -13.67 16.05 15.76
N LEU A 188 -13.08 14.86 15.63
CA LEU A 188 -13.83 13.62 15.55
C LEU A 188 -14.51 13.29 16.87
N LYS A 189 -15.74 12.79 16.76
CA LYS A 189 -16.52 12.27 17.88
C LYS A 189 -16.07 10.84 18.18
N ARG A 190 -16.23 10.41 19.44
CA ARG A 190 -15.96 9.04 19.87
C ARG A 190 -16.61 7.98 18.96
N ALA A 191 -17.85 8.22 18.54
CA ALA A 191 -18.58 7.31 17.65
C ALA A 191 -17.91 7.17 16.27
N GLU A 192 -17.38 8.25 15.71
CA GLU A 192 -16.69 8.25 14.41
C GLU A 192 -15.33 7.54 14.53
N CYS A 193 -14.57 7.80 15.61
CA CYS A 193 -13.34 7.06 15.90
C CYS A 193 -13.60 5.55 16.03
N ARG A 194 -14.69 5.18 16.72
CA ARG A 194 -15.08 3.77 16.90
C ARG A 194 -15.47 3.13 15.56
N GLU A 195 -16.24 3.83 14.73
CA GLU A 195 -16.64 3.36 13.40
C GLU A 195 -15.41 3.12 12.50
N LEU A 196 -14.47 4.06 12.46
CA LEU A 196 -13.21 3.92 11.71
C LEU A 196 -12.45 2.65 12.11
N LEU A 197 -12.29 2.42 13.43
CA LEU A 197 -11.52 1.29 13.94
C LEU A 197 -12.25 -0.04 13.75
N LEU A 198 -13.56 -0.11 13.97
CA LEU A 198 -14.33 -1.32 13.70
C LEU A 198 -14.25 -1.71 12.21
N LEU A 199 -14.39 -0.74 11.31
CA LEU A 199 -14.28 -0.98 9.88
C LEU A 199 -12.85 -1.42 9.49
N ALA A 200 -11.82 -0.83 10.11
CA ALA A 200 -10.43 -1.23 9.88
C ALA A 200 -10.19 -2.69 10.32
N GLN A 201 -10.68 -3.08 11.50
CA GLN A 201 -10.61 -4.46 11.99
C GLN A 201 -11.32 -5.42 11.04
N GLU A 202 -12.58 -5.13 10.69
CA GLU A 202 -13.36 -5.97 9.79
C GLU A 202 -12.65 -6.13 8.44
N SER A 203 -12.14 -5.04 7.87
CA SER A 203 -11.46 -5.06 6.57
C SER A 203 -10.14 -5.85 6.59
N LEU A 204 -9.40 -5.80 7.70
CA LEU A 204 -8.16 -6.56 7.87
C LEU A 204 -8.43 -8.06 8.05
N ILE A 205 -9.48 -8.41 8.79
CA ILE A 205 -9.88 -9.81 9.02
C ILE A 205 -10.50 -10.41 7.75
N ALA A 206 -11.39 -9.67 7.08
CA ALA A 206 -12.13 -10.15 5.92
C ALA A 206 -11.28 -10.25 4.64
N GLN A 207 -10.08 -9.65 4.63
CA GLN A 207 -9.21 -9.50 3.46
C GLN A 207 -9.94 -8.79 2.32
N ILE A 208 -9.79 -7.47 2.24
CA ILE A 208 -10.49 -6.58 1.27
C ILE A 208 -10.54 -7.22 -0.13
N PRO A 209 -11.69 -7.15 -0.83
CA PRO A 209 -11.79 -7.57 -2.23
C PRO A 209 -10.68 -6.95 -3.09
N ASN A 210 -10.34 -7.62 -4.19
CA ASN A 210 -9.25 -7.20 -5.10
C ASN A 210 -9.35 -5.77 -5.67
N GLU A 211 -10.49 -5.09 -5.49
CA GLU A 211 -10.77 -3.75 -6.02
C GLU A 211 -10.85 -2.73 -4.88
N MET A 212 -9.94 -1.75 -4.90
CA MET A 212 -9.87 -0.64 -3.95
C MET A 212 -10.88 0.44 -4.32
N ALA A 213 -11.44 1.18 -3.35
CA ALA A 213 -12.35 2.27 -3.61
C ALA A 213 -11.63 3.56 -4.01
N VAL A 214 -10.46 3.86 -3.46
CA VAL A 214 -9.69 5.08 -3.79
C VAL A 214 -8.21 4.82 -4.06
N TYR A 215 -7.59 3.88 -3.35
CA TYR A 215 -6.17 3.64 -3.42
C TYR A 215 -5.75 3.17 -4.82
N GLY A 216 -4.72 3.81 -5.39
CA GLY A 216 -4.26 3.51 -6.75
C GLY A 216 -5.24 3.92 -7.86
N ARG A 217 -6.34 4.63 -7.53
CA ARG A 217 -7.38 5.05 -8.49
C ARG A 217 -7.31 6.52 -8.88
N GLN A 218 -6.14 7.17 -8.77
CA GLN A 218 -5.92 8.55 -9.20
C GLN A 218 -6.55 8.83 -10.57
N GLY A 219 -7.33 9.91 -10.67
CA GLY A 219 -7.95 10.35 -11.91
C GLY A 219 -9.10 9.46 -12.42
N LYS A 220 -9.46 8.39 -11.69
CA LYS A 220 -10.69 7.62 -11.94
C LYS A 220 -11.87 8.26 -11.21
N SER A 221 -13.09 8.00 -11.68
CA SER A 221 -14.31 8.42 -11.02
C SER A 221 -14.56 7.63 -9.73
N CYS A 222 -14.90 8.35 -8.67
CA CYS A 222 -15.32 7.80 -7.40
C CYS A 222 -16.59 6.95 -7.57
N HIS A 223 -16.61 5.76 -6.96
CA HIS A 223 -17.77 4.87 -7.03
C HIS A 223 -18.99 5.42 -6.27
N ARG A 224 -18.78 6.34 -5.32
CA ARG A 224 -19.85 6.95 -4.50
C ARG A 224 -20.49 8.15 -5.19
N CYS A 225 -19.69 9.11 -5.64
CA CYS A 225 -20.19 10.40 -6.13
C CYS A 225 -19.77 10.77 -7.56
N GLY A 226 -18.94 9.98 -8.22
CA GLY A 226 -18.47 10.22 -9.59
C GLY A 226 -17.33 11.23 -9.76
N ASP A 227 -16.98 12.00 -8.74
CA ASP A 227 -15.86 12.96 -8.77
C ASP A 227 -14.50 12.24 -8.91
N LEU A 228 -13.47 12.95 -9.38
CA LEU A 228 -12.16 12.38 -9.66
C LEU A 228 -11.35 12.17 -8.38
N ILE A 229 -10.85 10.96 -8.19
CA ILE A 229 -9.92 10.63 -7.11
C ILE A 229 -8.63 11.45 -7.26
N ARG A 230 -8.24 12.10 -6.16
CA ARG A 230 -7.02 12.91 -6.04
C ARG A 230 -5.93 12.15 -5.31
N VAL A 231 -4.71 12.63 -5.49
CA VAL A 231 -3.51 12.05 -4.88
C VAL A 231 -2.56 13.16 -4.44
N ALA A 232 -1.91 13.00 -3.29
CA ALA A 232 -0.94 13.93 -2.75
C ALA A 232 0.01 13.24 -1.77
N HIS A 233 1.11 13.91 -1.44
CA HIS A 233 1.92 13.54 -0.28
C HIS A 233 1.23 14.01 1.00
N HIS A 234 1.26 13.16 2.03
CA HIS A 234 0.66 13.42 3.33
C HIS A 234 1.63 13.06 4.47
N GLY A 235 1.61 13.92 5.51
CA GLY A 235 2.41 13.77 6.72
C GLY A 235 3.91 13.99 6.50
N GLU A 236 4.68 13.99 7.59
CA GLU A 236 6.15 14.17 7.56
C GLU A 236 6.87 13.05 6.80
N ALA A 237 6.32 11.84 6.84
CA ALA A 237 6.83 10.69 6.11
C ALA A 237 6.53 10.75 4.59
N SER A 238 5.86 11.81 4.12
CA SER A 238 5.55 12.07 2.70
C SER A 238 4.90 10.88 1.98
N ARG A 239 4.00 10.17 2.68
CA ARG A 239 3.34 8.99 2.12
C ARG A 239 2.26 9.41 1.12
N VAL A 240 2.09 8.60 0.07
CA VAL A 240 1.07 8.87 -0.95
C VAL A 240 -0.32 8.59 -0.36
N LEU A 241 -1.21 9.58 -0.44
CA LEU A 241 -2.59 9.52 0.03
C LEU A 241 -3.54 9.67 -1.17
N TYR A 242 -4.51 8.77 -1.28
CA TYR A 242 -5.59 8.82 -2.26
C TYR A 242 -6.91 9.16 -1.57
N TRP A 243 -7.70 10.07 -2.15
CA TRP A 243 -9.01 10.42 -1.60
C TRP A 243 -9.96 10.98 -2.66
N CYS A 244 -11.25 10.98 -2.36
CA CYS A 244 -12.29 11.61 -3.16
C CYS A 244 -12.72 12.96 -2.56
N PRO A 245 -12.40 14.11 -3.18
CA PRO A 245 -12.79 15.41 -2.64
C PRO A 245 -14.31 15.64 -2.66
N GLY A 246 -15.04 15.00 -3.59
CA GLY A 246 -16.49 15.17 -3.72
C GLY A 246 -17.34 14.47 -2.65
N CYS A 247 -16.82 13.48 -1.90
CA CYS A 247 -17.61 12.77 -0.89
C CYS A 247 -16.91 12.60 0.47
N GLN A 248 -15.60 12.81 0.56
CA GLN A 248 -14.92 12.83 1.86
C GLN A 248 -14.93 14.25 2.42
N ILE A 249 -16.12 14.71 2.81
CA ILE A 249 -16.38 16.08 3.28
C ILE A 249 -16.54 16.18 4.80
N GLY A 250 -16.63 15.04 5.49
CA GLY A 250 -16.73 15.00 6.95
C GLY A 250 -15.51 15.65 7.60
N HIS A 251 -15.74 16.63 8.47
CA HIS A 251 -14.70 17.41 9.15
C HIS A 251 -13.68 18.04 8.19
N GLN A 252 -14.14 18.47 7.00
CA GLN A 252 -13.26 19.15 6.06
C GLN A 252 -12.63 20.41 6.71
N PRO A 253 -11.30 20.57 6.67
CA PRO A 253 -10.64 21.73 7.28
C PRO A 253 -11.16 23.05 6.74
N LEU A 254 -11.35 24.03 7.64
CA LEU A 254 -11.77 25.40 7.28
C LEU A 254 -10.76 26.10 6.37
N VAL A 255 -9.47 25.80 6.55
CA VAL A 255 -8.38 26.27 5.69
C VAL A 255 -7.91 25.09 4.86
N SER A 256 -7.93 25.24 3.54
CA SER A 256 -7.39 24.23 2.64
C SER A 256 -5.95 23.89 3.04
N PRO A 257 -5.65 22.62 3.34
CA PRO A 257 -4.30 22.23 3.71
C PRO A 257 -3.34 22.54 2.56
N ASN A 258 -2.08 22.79 2.87
CA ASN A 258 -1.05 22.94 1.84
C ASN A 258 -0.74 21.56 1.23
N ILE A 259 -1.57 21.16 0.28
CA ILE A 259 -1.45 19.88 -0.42
C ILE A 259 -0.28 20.02 -1.38
N THR A 260 0.82 19.32 -1.10
CA THR A 260 1.90 19.17 -2.07
C THR A 260 1.45 18.13 -3.09
N PRO A 261 1.07 18.53 -4.32
CA PRO A 261 0.71 17.55 -5.32
C PRO A 261 1.96 16.73 -5.65
N LEU A 262 1.78 15.45 -5.99
CA LEU A 262 2.83 14.71 -6.68
C LEU A 262 3.21 15.53 -7.92
N SER A 263 4.46 16.00 -7.99
CA SER A 263 4.93 16.74 -9.17
C SER A 263 4.64 15.89 -10.40
N ILE A 264 4.02 16.50 -11.41
CA ILE A 264 3.98 15.93 -12.77
C ILE A 264 5.43 15.99 -13.27
N ASP A 265 6.27 15.07 -12.82
CA ASP A 265 7.61 14.95 -13.33
C ASP A 265 7.47 14.48 -14.78
N ARG A 266 7.71 15.43 -15.71
CA ARG A 266 7.65 15.22 -17.17
C ARG A 266 8.85 14.43 -17.68
N THR A 267 9.63 13.80 -16.80
CA THR A 267 10.51 12.71 -17.19
C THR A 267 9.62 11.54 -17.63
N PRO A 268 9.72 11.05 -18.88
CA PRO A 268 8.96 9.88 -19.31
C PRO A 268 9.50 8.65 -18.58
N VAL A 269 9.03 8.42 -17.35
CA VAL A 269 9.04 7.11 -16.73
C VAL A 269 7.90 6.35 -17.42
N PHE A 270 8.26 5.57 -18.44
CA PHE A 270 7.33 4.63 -19.06
C PHE A 270 6.70 3.78 -17.94
N GLY A 271 5.43 4.03 -17.60
CA GLY A 271 4.63 3.15 -16.74
C GLY A 271 4.07 3.73 -15.44
N ASP A 272 4.20 5.03 -15.13
CA ASP A 272 3.58 5.63 -13.93
C ASP A 272 2.08 5.93 -14.09
N THR A 273 1.35 4.94 -14.62
CA THR A 273 0.01 4.67 -14.15
C THR A 273 0.14 3.46 -13.24
N HIS A 274 -0.25 3.57 -11.97
CA HIS A 274 -0.39 2.41 -11.07
C HIS A 274 -0.89 1.20 -11.89
N PRO A 275 -0.20 0.04 -11.92
CA PRO A 275 -0.44 -1.00 -12.93
C PRO A 275 -1.90 -1.48 -13.05
N ALA A 276 -2.71 -1.29 -12.01
CA ALA A 276 -4.16 -1.48 -12.05
C ALA A 276 -4.91 -0.62 -13.10
N SER A 277 -4.32 0.49 -13.58
CA SER A 277 -4.89 1.33 -14.64
C SER A 277 -4.54 0.83 -16.06
N HIS A 278 -3.47 0.04 -16.21
CA HIS A 278 -2.99 -0.40 -17.52
C HIS A 278 -3.77 -1.58 -18.11
N VAL A 279 -4.53 -2.31 -17.31
CA VAL A 279 -5.41 -3.40 -17.81
C VAL A 279 -6.57 -2.82 -18.64
N LEU A 280 -7.04 -1.60 -18.35
CA LEU A 280 -8.13 -0.97 -19.10
C LEU A 280 -7.68 -0.30 -20.41
N MET A 281 -6.43 0.19 -20.47
CA MET A 281 -5.95 0.93 -21.66
C MET A 281 -5.45 0.02 -22.79
N ASN A 282 -4.95 -1.18 -22.48
CA ASN A 282 -4.58 -2.13 -23.52
C ASN A 282 -5.81 -2.76 -24.20
N GLU A 283 -6.91 -3.00 -23.47
CA GLU A 283 -8.15 -3.53 -24.06
C GLU A 283 -8.89 -2.51 -24.94
N LEU A 284 -8.76 -1.20 -24.66
CA LEU A 284 -9.34 -0.14 -25.51
C LEU A 284 -8.52 0.17 -26.76
N ALA A 285 -7.21 -0.12 -26.77
CA ALA A 285 -6.37 0.01 -27.95
C ALA A 285 -6.59 -1.14 -28.95
N THR A 286 -6.91 -2.35 -28.47
CA THR A 286 -7.23 -3.49 -29.35
C THR A 286 -8.65 -3.43 -29.93
N MET A 287 -9.58 -2.70 -29.30
CA MET A 287 -10.95 -2.50 -29.83
C MET A 287 -11.14 -1.27 -30.74
N ARG A 288 -10.09 -0.46 -30.98
CA ARG A 288 -10.12 0.70 -31.89
C ARG A 288 -9.23 0.54 -33.13
N GLY A 289 -8.72 -0.68 -33.37
CA GLY A 289 -7.81 -1.00 -34.47
C GLY A 289 -8.41 -1.78 -35.64
N ASP A 290 -9.63 -2.32 -35.54
CA ASP A 290 -10.29 -3.07 -36.61
C ASP A 290 -11.58 -2.36 -37.03
N GLY A 291 -11.46 -1.41 -37.95
CA GLY A 291 -12.64 -0.70 -38.45
C GLY A 291 -12.39 0.45 -39.40
N GLN A 292 -11.45 0.32 -40.35
CA GLN A 292 -11.47 1.08 -41.62
C GLN A 292 -10.40 0.56 -42.57
N ASP A 293 -10.82 -0.27 -43.53
CA ASP A 293 -10.55 -0.10 -44.97
C ASP A 293 -10.63 -1.44 -45.69
N SER A 294 -11.73 -1.62 -46.44
CA SER A 294 -11.80 -2.15 -47.81
C SER A 294 -13.14 -2.84 -48.05
N PHE A 295 -14.05 -2.17 -48.76
CA PHE A 295 -14.77 -2.70 -49.93
C PHE A 295 -15.53 -1.55 -50.62
N ASN A 296 -15.06 -1.23 -51.83
CA ASN A 296 -15.53 -0.30 -52.86
C ASN A 296 -15.43 1.21 -52.62
#